data_AF-A0A7C2TJP9-F1
#
_entry.id   AF-A0A7C2TJP9-F1
#
_cell.length_a   1.000
_cell.length_b   1.000
_cell.length_c   1.000
_cell.angle_alpha   90.00
_cell.angle_beta   90.00
_cell.angle_gamma   90.00
#
_symmetry.space_group_name_H-M   'P 1'
#
loop_
_entity.id
_entity.type
_entity.pdbx_description
1 polymer ?
#
loop_
_entity_poly.entity_id
_entity_poly.type
_entity_poly.pdbx_seq_one_letter_code
_entity_poly.pdbx_strand_id
1 'polypeptide(L)'
;MIVNLVPVEALSDQHLKTEYQEIIELCKYLQKKDKYKKVTNPPKTYHFKKGCDDFFHDKIGHLYNRHWDVRMEMAKRGFKTRQEIKPQAFEEQYLNEWEPSNKEVRICEKKIVKGLKDKSVNYQWFHKTKKPEFFEKLMQSSDLVRDQIMKKELGITDDE
;
A
#
# COMPACT_ATOMS: atom_id res chain seq x y z
N MET A 1 -2.37 9.99 5.79
CA MET A 1 -1.32 9.50 4.90
C MET A 1 -0.83 8.14 5.38
N ILE A 2 -1.08 7.14 4.55
CA ILE A 2 -0.95 5.71 4.78
C ILE A 2 -0.31 5.18 3.50
N VAL A 3 0.97 4.84 3.60
CA VAL A 3 1.65 3.95 2.66
C VAL A 3 1.79 2.63 3.40
N ASN A 4 1.10 1.60 2.95
CA ASN A 4 1.15 0.29 3.59
C ASN A 4 2.37 -0.48 3.08
N LEU A 5 2.90 -1.34 3.94
CA LEU A 5 4.11 -2.12 3.69
C LEU A 5 3.81 -3.62 3.53
N VAL A 6 2.52 -3.98 3.55
CA VAL A 6 2.05 -5.36 3.39
C VAL A 6 1.72 -5.64 1.91
N PRO A 7 1.68 -6.92 1.50
CA PRO A 7 1.25 -7.31 0.15
C PRO A 7 -0.08 -6.68 -0.22
N VAL A 8 -0.21 -6.15 -1.45
CA VAL A 8 -1.42 -5.43 -1.90
C VAL A 8 -2.65 -6.33 -1.89
N GLU A 9 -2.46 -7.61 -2.16
CA GLU A 9 -3.47 -8.65 -2.18
C GLU A 9 -4.11 -8.87 -0.81
N ALA A 10 -3.34 -8.63 0.25
CA ALA A 10 -3.76 -8.78 1.64
C ALA A 10 -4.55 -7.56 2.16
N LEU A 11 -4.64 -6.48 1.39
CA LEU A 11 -5.42 -5.30 1.77
C LEU A 11 -6.91 -5.52 1.56
N SER A 12 -7.72 -4.90 2.42
CA SER A 12 -9.15 -4.72 2.15
C SER A 12 -9.37 -3.71 1.02
N ASP A 13 -10.53 -3.77 0.38
CA ASP A 13 -10.92 -2.84 -0.68
C ASP A 13 -10.90 -1.39 -0.19
N GLN A 14 -11.25 -1.16 1.08
CA GLN A 14 -11.20 0.15 1.71
C GLN A 14 -9.75 0.62 1.88
N HIS A 15 -8.87 -0.22 2.45
CA HIS A 15 -7.46 0.14 2.62
C HIS A 15 -6.76 0.36 1.28
N LEU A 16 -7.07 -0.46 0.28
CA LEU A 16 -6.51 -0.35 -1.07
C LEU A 16 -6.91 0.97 -1.74
N LYS A 17 -8.19 1.37 -1.66
CA LYS A 17 -8.68 2.66 -2.17
C LYS A 17 -8.07 3.85 -1.43
N THR A 18 -8.00 3.78 -0.11
CA THR A 18 -7.38 4.84 0.71
C THR A 18 -5.92 5.01 0.34
N GLU A 19 -5.16 3.92 0.25
CA GLU A 19 -3.74 3.97 -0.10
C GLU A 19 -3.52 4.54 -1.51
N TYR A 20 -4.32 4.11 -2.49
CA TYR A 20 -4.27 4.67 -3.84
C TYR A 20 -4.43 6.20 -3.84
N GLN A 21 -5.45 6.72 -3.13
CA GLN A 21 -5.69 8.16 -3.05
C GLN A 21 -4.59 8.89 -2.30
N GLU A 22 -4.15 8.37 -1.15
CA GLU A 22 -3.19 9.05 -0.30
C GLU A 22 -1.78 9.08 -0.90
N ILE A 23 -1.35 8.05 -1.65
CA ILE A 23 -0.07 8.11 -2.36
C ILE A 23 -0.13 9.20 -3.46
N ILE A 24 -1.23 9.28 -4.22
CA ILE A 24 -1.40 10.35 -5.22
C ILE A 24 -1.35 11.74 -4.58
N GLU A 25 -2.07 11.92 -3.47
CA GLU A 25 -2.09 13.18 -2.73
C GLU A 25 -0.71 13.55 -2.19
N LEU A 26 0.04 12.57 -1.67
CA LEU A 26 1.43 12.76 -1.25
C LEU A 26 2.30 13.22 -2.41
N CYS A 27 2.28 12.53 -3.56
CA CYS A 27 3.08 12.92 -4.71
C CYS A 27 2.71 14.33 -5.23
N LYS A 28 1.42 14.68 -5.28
CA LYS A 28 0.97 16.05 -5.61
C LYS A 28 1.48 17.08 -4.61
N TYR A 29 1.43 16.74 -3.32
CA TYR A 29 1.93 17.60 -2.26
C TYR A 29 3.43 17.83 -2.39
N LEU A 30 4.21 16.77 -2.62
CA LEU A 30 5.66 16.80 -2.79
C LEU A 30 6.04 17.62 -4.03
N GLN A 31 5.35 17.41 -5.15
CA GLN A 31 5.58 18.14 -6.39
C GLN A 31 5.28 19.65 -6.25
N LYS A 32 4.31 20.03 -5.41
CA LYS A 32 3.90 21.44 -5.26
C LYS A 32 5.02 22.29 -4.71
N LYS A 33 5.48 23.29 -5.50
CA LYS A 33 6.58 24.20 -5.13
C LYS A 33 7.85 23.45 -4.73
N ASP A 34 8.14 22.33 -5.40
CA ASP A 34 9.30 21.48 -5.17
C ASP A 34 9.51 21.13 -3.69
N LYS A 35 8.42 20.79 -2.99
CA LYS A 35 8.48 20.46 -1.56
C LYS A 35 9.37 19.25 -1.29
N TYR A 36 9.48 18.30 -2.22
CA TYR A 36 10.39 17.17 -2.10
C TYR A 36 11.84 17.62 -1.82
N LYS A 37 12.27 18.77 -2.36
CA LYS A 37 13.61 19.33 -2.15
C LYS A 37 13.85 19.96 -0.77
N LYS A 38 12.79 20.20 0.02
CA LYS A 38 12.89 20.94 1.29
C LYS A 38 13.47 20.13 2.44
N VAL A 39 13.50 18.80 2.30
CA VAL A 39 14.03 17.89 3.31
C VAL A 39 15.34 17.32 2.75
N THR A 40 16.46 17.80 3.27
CA THR A 40 17.81 17.40 2.83
C THR A 40 18.34 16.17 3.56
N ASN A 41 17.73 15.81 4.70
CA ASN A 41 18.09 14.64 5.48
C ASN A 41 16.81 13.97 6.00
N PRO A 42 16.07 13.28 5.11
CA PRO A 42 14.84 12.60 5.50
C PRO A 42 15.14 11.53 6.55
N PRO A 43 14.16 11.21 7.43
CA PRO A 43 14.32 10.13 8.38
C PRO A 43 14.78 8.85 7.71
N LYS A 44 15.72 8.12 8.34
CA LYS A 44 16.23 6.84 7.82
C LYS A 44 15.31 5.65 8.12
N THR A 45 14.42 5.82 9.09
CA THR A 45 13.51 4.77 9.56
C THR A 45 12.08 5.19 9.32
N TYR A 46 11.27 4.29 8.80
CA TYR A 46 9.86 4.54 8.58
C TYR A 46 9.10 4.59 9.92
N HIS A 47 8.28 5.62 10.08
CA HIS A 47 7.42 5.78 11.26
C HIS A 47 5.97 6.01 10.85
N PHE A 48 5.08 5.17 11.35
CA PHE A 48 3.63 5.27 11.11
C PHE A 48 2.96 6.35 12.00
N LYS A 49 3.59 7.51 12.14
CA LYS A 49 3.13 8.67 12.91
C LYS A 49 3.04 9.89 11.99
N LYS A 50 2.51 11.00 12.52
CA LYS A 50 2.55 12.31 11.87
C LYS A 50 4.00 12.66 11.50
N GLY A 51 4.24 13.16 10.29
CA GLY A 51 5.60 13.39 9.73
C GLY A 51 6.15 12.22 8.92
N CYS A 52 5.33 11.20 8.62
CA CYS A 52 5.70 10.10 7.73
C CYS A 52 5.88 10.57 6.27
N ASP A 53 5.29 11.68 5.88
CA ASP A 53 5.50 12.34 4.59
C ASP A 53 6.96 12.71 4.37
N ASP A 54 7.62 13.28 5.39
CA ASP A 54 9.04 13.67 5.32
C ASP A 54 9.96 12.49 4.98
N PHE A 55 9.59 11.26 5.39
CA PHE A 55 10.34 10.04 5.10
C PHE A 55 10.43 9.72 3.60
N PHE A 56 9.40 10.09 2.83
CA PHE A 56 9.29 9.73 1.41
C PHE A 56 9.80 10.80 0.44
N HIS A 57 10.36 11.90 0.93
CA HIS A 57 10.85 13.01 0.09
C HIS A 57 11.90 12.57 -0.95
N ASP A 58 12.75 11.60 -0.59
CA ASP A 58 13.80 11.03 -1.44
C ASP A 58 13.47 9.62 -1.95
N LYS A 59 12.25 9.11 -1.72
CA LYS A 59 11.83 7.74 -2.04
C LYS A 59 10.67 7.69 -3.02
N ILE A 60 10.69 8.56 -4.03
CA ILE A 60 9.61 8.64 -5.01
C ILE A 60 9.54 7.36 -5.86
N GLY A 61 10.67 6.68 -6.09
CA GLY A 61 10.71 5.37 -6.77
C GLY A 61 9.86 4.33 -6.04
N HIS A 62 10.06 4.22 -4.72
CA HIS A 62 9.24 3.36 -3.86
C HIS A 62 7.74 3.69 -3.97
N LEU A 63 7.37 4.98 -3.89
CA LEU A 63 5.97 5.39 -4.01
C LEU A 63 5.37 5.04 -5.37
N TYR A 64 6.14 5.20 -6.44
CA TYR A 64 5.72 4.86 -7.80
C TYR A 64 5.44 3.36 -7.94
N ASN A 65 6.39 2.51 -7.54
CA ASN A 65 6.24 1.06 -7.62
C ASN A 65 5.09 0.59 -6.74
N ARG A 66 5.00 1.09 -5.50
CA ARG A 66 3.90 0.75 -4.60
C ARG A 66 2.54 1.15 -5.16
N HIS A 67 2.44 2.34 -5.74
CA HIS A 67 1.20 2.80 -6.37
C HIS A 67 0.84 1.97 -7.61
N TRP A 68 1.84 1.53 -8.38
CA TRP A 68 1.63 0.62 -9.50
C TRP A 68 1.02 -0.71 -9.04
N ASP A 69 1.58 -1.33 -8.00
CA ASP A 69 1.05 -2.59 -7.45
C ASP A 69 -0.37 -2.42 -6.92
N VAL A 70 -0.62 -1.34 -6.18
CA VAL A 70 -1.96 -0.99 -5.68
C VAL A 70 -2.93 -0.83 -6.84
N ARG A 71 -2.52 -0.15 -7.91
CA ARG A 71 -3.36 0.06 -9.11
C ARG A 71 -3.67 -1.26 -9.81
N MET A 72 -2.68 -2.14 -9.96
CA MET A 72 -2.87 -3.46 -10.59
C MET A 72 -3.84 -4.30 -9.77
N GLU A 73 -3.69 -4.33 -8.45
CA GLU A 73 -4.62 -5.03 -7.56
C GLU A 73 -6.02 -4.42 -7.60
N MET A 74 -6.14 -3.09 -7.64
CA MET A 74 -7.43 -2.43 -7.82
C MET A 74 -8.11 -2.83 -9.13
N ALA A 75 -7.34 -2.90 -10.23
CA ALA A 75 -7.84 -3.33 -11.53
C ALA A 75 -8.30 -4.79 -11.50
N LYS A 76 -7.52 -5.70 -10.88
CA LYS A 76 -7.91 -7.11 -10.68
C LYS A 76 -9.24 -7.24 -9.93
N ARG A 77 -9.51 -6.34 -8.97
CA ARG A 77 -10.76 -6.26 -8.22
C ARG A 77 -11.88 -5.52 -8.95
N GLY A 78 -11.66 -5.05 -10.18
CA GLY A 78 -12.68 -4.33 -10.96
C GLY A 78 -12.91 -2.87 -10.55
N PHE A 79 -12.00 -2.27 -9.78
CA PHE A 79 -12.05 -0.83 -9.49
C PHE A 79 -11.48 -0.02 -10.66
N LYS A 80 -12.07 1.16 -10.91
CA LYS A 80 -11.56 2.11 -11.92
C LYS A 80 -10.44 2.96 -11.30
N THR A 81 -9.24 2.85 -11.85
CA THR A 81 -8.10 3.73 -11.53
C THR A 81 -7.88 4.68 -12.71
N ARG A 82 -7.83 5.98 -12.44
CA ARG A 82 -7.74 7.04 -13.49
C ARG A 82 -6.50 7.90 -13.37
N GLN A 83 -5.86 7.88 -12.21
CA GLN A 83 -4.74 8.74 -11.88
C GLN A 83 -3.48 7.87 -11.73
N GLU A 84 -2.36 8.47 -12.09
CA GLU A 84 -1.04 7.86 -12.04
C GLU A 84 -0.07 8.89 -11.50
N ILE A 85 0.93 8.38 -10.77
CA ILE A 85 2.10 9.16 -10.40
C ILE A 85 2.99 9.24 -11.63
N LYS A 86 3.49 10.43 -11.92
CA LYS A 86 4.44 10.67 -13.01
C LYS A 86 5.83 10.85 -12.40
N PRO A 87 6.67 9.81 -12.29
CA PRO A 87 7.99 9.94 -11.67
C PRO A 87 8.89 10.93 -12.44
N GLN A 88 8.67 11.09 -13.76
CA GLN A 88 9.38 12.07 -14.59
C GLN A 88 9.13 13.53 -14.18
N ALA A 89 8.14 13.78 -13.32
CA ALA A 89 7.89 15.10 -12.76
C ALA A 89 8.80 15.45 -11.56
N PHE A 90 9.64 14.52 -11.13
CA PHE A 90 10.61 14.67 -10.04
C PHE A 90 12.03 14.58 -10.59
N GLU A 91 12.98 15.24 -9.92
CA GLU A 91 14.40 15.09 -10.26
C GLU A 91 14.91 13.70 -9.89
N GLU A 92 15.81 13.17 -10.71
CA GLU A 92 16.32 11.79 -10.61
C GLU A 92 16.87 11.44 -9.21
N GLN A 93 17.54 12.39 -8.56
CA GLN A 93 18.09 12.21 -7.20
C GLN A 93 17.06 11.90 -6.11
N TYR A 94 15.76 12.14 -6.35
CA TYR A 94 14.67 11.84 -5.42
C TYR A 94 13.86 10.59 -5.82
N LEU A 95 14.21 9.95 -6.94
CA LEU A 95 13.58 8.73 -7.44
C LEU A 95 14.13 7.45 -6.79
N ASN A 96 14.71 7.53 -5.59
CA ASN A 96 15.33 6.37 -4.97
C ASN A 96 14.29 5.31 -4.60
N GLU A 97 14.73 4.06 -4.68
CA GLU A 97 13.99 2.92 -4.15
C GLU A 97 14.24 2.75 -2.66
N TRP A 98 13.28 2.14 -1.99
CA TRP A 98 13.40 1.76 -0.58
C TRP A 98 12.58 0.51 -0.34
N GLU A 99 13.15 -0.40 0.44
CA GLU A 99 12.47 -1.62 0.87
C GLU A 99 12.30 -1.61 2.41
N PRO A 100 11.11 -1.91 2.91
CA PRO A 100 10.87 -1.96 4.35
C PRO A 100 11.55 -3.17 4.97
N SER A 101 12.09 -3.00 6.18
CA SER A 101 12.53 -4.13 6.99
C SER A 101 11.34 -4.97 7.47
N ASN A 102 11.58 -6.25 7.77
CA ASN A 102 10.58 -7.14 8.39
C ASN A 102 9.95 -6.54 9.66
N LYS A 103 10.69 -5.72 10.40
CA LYS A 103 10.19 -5.01 11.59
C LYS A 103 9.16 -3.95 11.21
N GLU A 104 9.42 -3.18 10.16
CA GLU A 104 8.50 -2.13 9.67
C GLU A 104 7.24 -2.73 9.07
N VAL A 105 7.37 -3.83 8.29
CA VAL A 105 6.22 -4.60 7.79
C VAL A 105 5.34 -5.07 8.94
N ARG A 106 5.91 -5.71 9.98
CA ARG A 106 5.15 -6.14 11.17
C ARG A 106 4.45 -5.01 11.92
N ILE A 107 5.03 -3.80 11.94
CA ILE A 107 4.38 -2.63 12.54
C ILE A 107 3.16 -2.21 11.70
N CYS A 108 3.30 -2.22 10.38
CA CYS A 108 2.21 -1.94 9.45
C CYS A 108 1.08 -2.96 9.59
N GLU A 109 1.40 -4.26 9.59
CA GLU A 109 0.44 -5.36 9.80
C GLU A 109 -0.39 -5.15 11.08
N LYS A 110 0.27 -4.92 12.22
CA LYS A 110 -0.41 -4.70 13.51
C LYS A 110 -1.37 -3.52 13.46
N LYS A 111 -1.02 -2.46 12.74
CA LYS A 111 -1.88 -1.28 12.60
C LYS A 111 -3.10 -1.60 11.74
N ILE A 112 -2.92 -2.27 10.61
CA ILE A 112 -4.02 -2.68 9.71
C ILE A 112 -4.97 -3.59 10.48
N VAL A 113 -4.47 -4.64 11.13
CA VAL A 113 -5.25 -5.55 11.97
C VAL A 113 -6.04 -4.81 13.05
N LYS A 114 -5.41 -3.85 13.73
CA LYS A 114 -6.09 -3.04 14.74
C LYS A 114 -7.26 -2.26 14.13
N GLY A 115 -7.09 -1.70 12.93
CA GLY A 115 -8.15 -1.01 12.19
C GLY A 115 -9.28 -1.96 11.75
N LEU A 116 -8.93 -3.15 11.26
CA LEU A 116 -9.90 -4.17 10.83
C LEU A 116 -10.85 -4.62 11.95
N LYS A 117 -10.43 -4.50 13.22
CA LYS A 117 -11.27 -4.84 14.38
C LYS A 117 -12.36 -3.81 14.68
N ASP A 118 -12.38 -2.68 13.98
CA ASP A 118 -13.48 -1.72 14.05
C ASP A 118 -14.75 -2.31 13.43
N LYS A 119 -15.72 -2.64 14.29
CA LYS A 119 -16.99 -3.26 13.90
C LYS A 119 -17.94 -2.29 13.17
N SER A 120 -17.63 -0.99 13.14
CA SER A 120 -18.43 0.00 12.40
C SER A 120 -18.21 -0.07 10.88
N VAL A 121 -17.13 -0.73 10.44
CA VAL A 121 -16.75 -0.84 9.03
C VAL A 121 -16.86 -2.29 8.56
N ASN A 122 -17.66 -2.52 7.52
CA ASN A 122 -17.70 -3.81 6.83
C ASN A 122 -16.57 -3.87 5.81
N TYR A 123 -15.40 -4.33 6.25
CA TYR A 123 -14.25 -4.51 5.38
C TYR A 123 -14.48 -5.60 4.33
N GLN A 124 -14.13 -5.29 3.09
CA GLN A 124 -14.37 -6.15 1.93
C GLN A 124 -13.07 -6.60 1.27
N TRP A 125 -13.11 -7.75 0.63
CA TRP A 125 -12.08 -8.26 -0.27
C TRP A 125 -12.78 -8.77 -1.51
N PHE A 126 -12.46 -8.21 -2.68
CA PHE A 126 -13.18 -8.48 -3.93
C PHE A 126 -14.70 -8.26 -3.77
N HIS A 127 -15.09 -7.12 -3.17
CA HIS A 127 -16.47 -6.72 -2.88
C HIS A 127 -17.24 -7.63 -1.94
N LYS A 128 -16.62 -8.68 -1.38
CA LYS A 128 -17.22 -9.59 -0.41
C LYS A 128 -16.74 -9.25 0.98
N THR A 129 -17.66 -9.12 1.93
CA THR A 129 -17.32 -8.87 3.34
C THR A 129 -16.47 -10.01 3.89
N LYS A 130 -15.36 -9.67 4.56
CA LYS A 130 -14.46 -10.63 5.19
C LYS A 130 -14.21 -10.25 6.64
N LYS A 131 -13.99 -11.26 7.47
CA LYS A 131 -13.62 -11.05 8.88
C LYS A 131 -12.15 -10.62 8.98
N PRO A 132 -11.74 -9.94 10.06
CA PRO A 132 -10.35 -9.51 10.25
C PRO A 132 -9.32 -10.64 10.12
N GLU A 133 -9.65 -11.84 10.60
CA GLU A 133 -8.76 -13.01 10.59
C GLU A 133 -8.40 -13.44 9.16
N PHE A 134 -9.27 -13.17 8.18
CA PHE A 134 -9.01 -13.45 6.77
C PHE A 134 -7.82 -12.62 6.27
N PHE A 135 -7.84 -11.31 6.50
CA PHE A 135 -6.77 -10.40 6.08
C PHE A 135 -5.48 -10.67 6.85
N GLU A 136 -5.59 -10.95 8.15
CA GLU A 136 -4.47 -11.27 9.02
C GLU A 136 -3.74 -12.53 8.51
N LYS A 137 -4.49 -13.55 8.09
CA LYS A 137 -3.95 -14.75 7.44
C LYS A 137 -3.24 -14.43 6.13
N LEU A 138 -3.82 -13.60 5.25
CA LEU A 138 -3.18 -13.22 3.98
C LEU A 138 -1.85 -12.48 4.21
N MET A 139 -1.80 -11.56 5.18
CA MET A 139 -0.59 -10.79 5.50
C MET A 139 0.53 -11.69 6.02
N GLN A 140 0.21 -12.66 6.87
CA GLN A 140 1.20 -13.53 7.54
C GLN A 140 1.63 -14.75 6.70
N SER A 141 0.93 -15.02 5.61
CA SER A 141 1.24 -16.16 4.73
C SER A 141 2.45 -15.85 3.85
N SER A 142 3.25 -16.87 3.53
CA SER A 142 4.20 -16.78 2.42
C SER A 142 3.48 -16.58 1.10
N ASP A 143 4.18 -16.14 0.07
CA ASP A 143 3.57 -15.82 -1.24
C ASP A 143 2.83 -17.04 -1.83
N LEU A 144 3.45 -18.22 -1.81
CA LEU A 144 2.83 -19.46 -2.27
C LEU A 144 1.53 -19.78 -1.52
N VAL A 145 1.52 -19.64 -0.19
CA VAL A 145 0.33 -19.93 0.63
C VAL A 145 -0.75 -18.86 0.40
N ARG A 146 -0.35 -17.60 0.24
CA ARG A 146 -1.26 -16.50 -0.06
C ARG A 146 -1.97 -16.72 -1.39
N ASP A 147 -1.23 -17.11 -2.43
CA ASP A 147 -1.79 -17.41 -3.75
C ASP A 147 -2.80 -18.55 -3.69
N GLN A 148 -2.51 -19.62 -2.95
CA GLN A 148 -3.44 -20.72 -2.72
C GLN A 148 -4.72 -20.26 -2.01
N ILE A 149 -4.60 -19.42 -0.98
CA ILE A 149 -5.77 -18.84 -0.28
C ILE A 149 -6.59 -18.02 -1.27
N MET A 150 -5.97 -17.16 -2.06
CA MET A 150 -6.66 -16.30 -3.02
C MET A 150 -7.38 -17.09 -4.10
N LYS A 151 -6.72 -18.06 -4.74
CA LYS A 151 -7.34 -18.94 -5.75
C LYS A 151 -8.57 -19.64 -5.20
N LYS A 152 -8.44 -20.23 -4.01
CA LYS A 152 -9.56 -20.90 -3.32
C LYS A 152 -10.73 -19.96 -3.06
N GLU A 153 -10.47 -18.74 -2.59
CA GLU A 153 -11.52 -17.75 -2.27
C GLU A 153 -12.18 -17.15 -3.51
N LEU A 154 -11.45 -17.07 -4.62
CA LEU A 154 -11.96 -16.64 -5.92
C LEU A 154 -12.67 -17.78 -6.68
N GLY A 155 -12.61 -19.01 -6.18
CA GLY A 155 -13.20 -20.18 -6.84
C GLY A 155 -12.45 -20.57 -8.11
N ILE A 156 -11.18 -20.22 -8.22
CA ILE A 156 -10.30 -20.63 -9.31
C ILE A 156 -9.78 -22.02 -8.96
N THR A 157 -10.34 -23.05 -9.57
CA THR A 157 -9.74 -24.38 -9.61
C THR A 157 -8.59 -24.33 -10.62
N ASP A 158 -7.43 -24.84 -10.22
CA ASP A 158 -6.38 -25.14 -11.21
C ASP A 158 -6.95 -26.27 -12.08
N ASP A 159 -7.40 -25.93 -13.29
CA ASP A 159 -7.82 -26.93 -14.28
C ASP A 159 -6.63 -27.86 -14.55
N GLU A 160 -6.84 -29.16 -14.31
CA GLU A 160 -5.90 -30.26 -14.59
C GLU A 160 -5.51 -30.34 -16.08
#